data_AF-A0A381NSV2-F1
#
_entry.id   AF-A0A381NSV2-F1
#
_cell.length_a   1.000
_cell.length_b   1.000
_cell.length_c   1.000
_cell.angle_alpha   90.00
_cell.angle_beta   90.00
_cell.angle_gamma   90.00
#
_symmetry.space_group_name_H-M   'P 1'
#
loop_
_entity.id
_entity.type
_entity.pdbx_description
1 polymer ?
#
loop_
_entity_poly.entity_id
_entity_poly.type
_entity_poly.pdbx_seq_one_letter_code
_entity_poly.pdbx_strand_id
1 'polypeptide(L)'
;VPRFYTEGGINQIIDPFLFLAGAATITQEMKLGTGICLVPERNPIHLAKEVASLDNISNGRFLFGVGAGWLKGESEILGADIPHRWKQTREYLAVMKELWTTEITEYHGEYIDFPPLV
;
A
#
# COMPACT_ATOMS: atom_id res chain seq x y z
N VAL A 1 10.26 24.57 15.83
CA VAL A 1 10.24 23.22 15.21
C VAL A 1 11.46 23.11 14.30
N PRO A 2 12.26 22.03 14.33
CA PRO A 2 13.46 21.90 13.50
C PRO A 2 13.16 22.10 12.01
N ARG A 3 14.10 22.69 11.26
CA ARG A 3 13.96 23.04 9.83
C ARG A 3 13.59 21.86 8.90
N PHE A 4 13.91 20.63 9.30
CA PHE A 4 13.52 19.42 8.56
C PHE A 4 12.00 19.20 8.46
N TYR A 5 11.19 19.86 9.29
CA TYR A 5 9.72 19.79 9.21
C TYR A 5 9.11 20.92 8.37
N THR A 6 9.92 21.86 7.87
CA THR A 6 9.45 23.00 7.05
C THR A 6 9.71 22.81 5.55
N GLU A 7 10.59 21.88 5.18
CA GLU A 7 10.70 21.32 3.83
C GLU A 7 10.07 19.91 3.89
N GLY A 8 9.06 19.60 3.08
CA GLY A 8 8.28 18.37 3.23
C GLY A 8 6.79 18.54 3.53
N GLY A 9 6.19 19.67 3.15
CA GLY A 9 4.73 19.73 3.00
C GLY A 9 4.25 18.60 2.10
N ILE A 10 2.98 18.17 2.23
CA ILE A 10 2.41 17.06 1.45
C ILE A 10 2.62 17.20 -0.07
N ASN A 11 2.78 18.43 -0.56
CA ASN A 11 3.09 18.76 -1.95
C ASN A 11 4.53 18.46 -2.39
N GLN A 12 5.44 18.13 -1.47
CA GLN A 12 6.84 17.78 -1.74
C GLN A 12 7.14 16.31 -1.49
N ILE A 13 6.23 15.56 -0.86
CA ILE A 13 6.34 14.12 -0.69
C ILE A 13 5.60 13.46 -1.85
N ILE A 14 6.35 12.86 -2.76
CA ILE A 14 5.77 12.20 -3.94
C ILE A 14 5.17 10.88 -3.50
N ASP A 15 3.93 10.59 -3.93
CA ASP A 15 3.34 9.27 -3.73
C ASP A 15 4.21 8.18 -4.39
N PRO A 16 4.59 7.13 -3.65
CA PRO A 16 5.51 6.13 -4.16
C PRO A 16 4.93 5.32 -5.34
N PHE A 17 3.62 5.07 -5.39
CA PHE A 17 3.03 4.31 -6.50
C PHE A 17 3.03 5.13 -7.79
N LEU A 18 2.68 6.42 -7.71
CA LEU A 18 2.73 7.32 -8.87
C LEU A 18 4.16 7.48 -9.39
N PHE A 19 5.13 7.66 -8.49
CA PHE A 19 6.53 7.78 -8.88
C PHE A 19 7.05 6.50 -9.56
N LEU A 20 6.77 5.34 -8.96
CA LEU A 20 7.23 4.06 -9.48
C LEU A 20 6.52 3.68 -10.79
N ALA A 21 5.25 4.06 -10.98
CA ALA A 21 4.55 3.88 -12.25
C ALA A 21 5.25 4.67 -13.37
N GLY A 22 5.61 5.94 -13.12
CA GLY A 22 6.41 6.73 -14.06
C GLY A 22 7.75 6.08 -14.37
N ALA A 23 8.50 5.67 -13.35
CA ALA A 23 9.79 4.98 -13.51
C ALA A 23 9.67 3.65 -14.27
N ALA A 24 8.59 2.91 -14.07
CA ALA A 24 8.32 1.63 -14.74
C ALA A 24 8.22 1.80 -16.25
N THR A 25 7.64 2.89 -16.74
CA THR A 25 7.47 3.13 -18.19
C THR A 25 8.76 3.43 -18.94
N ILE A 26 9.79 3.97 -18.26
CA ILE A 26 11.05 4.41 -18.87
C ILE A 26 12.20 3.44 -18.60
N THR A 27 11.99 2.41 -17.80
CA THR A 27 13.00 1.39 -17.45
C THR A 27 12.54 0.01 -17.91
N GLN A 28 13.47 -0.85 -18.33
CA GLN A 28 13.14 -2.17 -18.87
C GLN A 28 13.54 -3.33 -17.94
N GLU A 29 14.64 -3.18 -17.19
CA GLU A 29 15.20 -4.29 -16.37
C GLU A 29 15.27 -3.99 -14.87
N MET A 30 15.30 -2.70 -14.51
CA MET A 30 15.47 -2.27 -13.12
C MET A 30 14.29 -2.75 -12.25
N LYS A 31 14.58 -3.38 -11.12
CA LYS A 31 13.55 -3.67 -10.11
C LYS A 31 13.12 -2.38 -9.42
N LEU A 32 11.84 -2.25 -9.16
CA LEU A 32 11.21 -1.06 -8.61
C LEU A 32 10.53 -1.46 -7.30
N GLY A 33 10.64 -0.67 -6.23
CA GLY A 33 10.03 -1.10 -4.98
C GLY A 33 9.76 0.01 -4.00
N THR A 34 8.80 -0.25 -3.11
CA THR A 34 8.49 0.60 -1.97
C THR A 34 9.43 0.28 -0.81
N GLY A 35 9.97 1.29 -0.15
CA GLY A 35 10.80 1.15 1.06
C GLY A 35 10.37 2.15 2.13
N ILE A 36 9.12 2.14 2.58
CA ILE A 36 8.12 1.05 2.60
C ILE A 36 6.71 1.58 2.29
N CYS A 37 5.79 0.71 1.87
CA CYS A 37 4.36 1.03 1.80
C CYS A 37 3.72 0.80 3.18
N LEU A 38 3.08 1.83 3.74
CA LEU A 38 2.36 1.74 5.01
C LEU A 38 0.96 1.17 4.72
N VAL A 39 0.82 -0.15 4.88
CA VAL A 39 -0.38 -0.91 4.49
C VAL A 39 -1.61 -0.53 5.31
N PRO A 40 -1.54 -0.39 6.66
CA PRO A 40 -2.71 -0.06 7.47
C PRO A 40 -3.33 1.32 7.18
N GLU A 41 -2.56 2.20 6.55
CA GLU A 41 -2.97 3.57 6.22
C GLU A 41 -3.71 3.67 4.88
N ARG A 42 -4.02 2.53 4.27
CA ARG A 42 -4.69 2.43 2.96
C ARG A 42 -5.83 1.43 3.03
N ASN A 43 -6.86 1.65 2.22
CA ASN A 43 -7.89 0.64 2.00
C ASN A 43 -7.26 -0.55 1.24
N PRO A 44 -7.38 -1.80 1.73
CA PRO A 44 -6.69 -2.94 1.16
C PRO A 44 -7.22 -3.35 -0.23
N ILE A 45 -8.48 -3.07 -0.55
CA ILE A 45 -9.04 -3.34 -1.89
C ILE A 45 -8.42 -2.38 -2.91
N HIS A 46 -8.36 -1.08 -2.57
CA HIS A 46 -7.71 -0.10 -3.43
C HIS A 46 -6.22 -0.39 -3.57
N LEU A 47 -5.54 -0.69 -2.47
CA LEU A 47 -4.12 -1.03 -2.46
C LEU A 47 -3.82 -2.30 -3.27
N ALA A 48 -4.68 -3.32 -3.20
CA ALA A 48 -4.56 -4.51 -4.05
C ALA A 48 -4.54 -4.13 -5.54
N LYS A 49 -5.45 -3.23 -5.95
CA LYS A 49 -5.54 -2.75 -7.33
C LYS A 49 -4.34 -1.90 -7.73
N GLU A 50 -3.86 -1.02 -6.86
CA GLU A 50 -2.66 -0.20 -7.09
C GLU A 50 -1.42 -1.07 -7.29
N VAL A 51 -1.21 -2.04 -6.40
CA VAL A 51 -0.08 -2.98 -6.47
C VAL A 51 -0.15 -3.83 -7.74
N ALA A 52 -1.30 -4.43 -8.05
CA ALA A 52 -1.46 -5.25 -9.26
C ALA A 52 -1.29 -4.41 -10.54
N SER A 53 -1.79 -3.17 -10.54
CA SER A 53 -1.63 -2.25 -11.67
C SER A 53 -0.15 -1.91 -11.89
N LEU A 54 0.58 -1.59 -10.83
CA LEU A 54 2.01 -1.29 -10.92
C LEU A 54 2.83 -2.51 -11.33
N ASP A 55 2.49 -3.70 -10.83
CA ASP A 55 3.13 -4.95 -11.23
C ASP A 55 2.96 -5.18 -12.74
N ASN A 56 1.75 -5.04 -13.26
CA ASN A 56 1.44 -5.12 -14.69
C ASN A 56 2.19 -4.07 -15.52
N ILE A 57 2.15 -2.79 -15.13
CA ILE A 57 2.87 -1.69 -15.82
C ILE A 57 4.37 -1.96 -15.84
N SER A 58 4.91 -2.53 -14.77
CA SER A 58 6.33 -2.85 -14.65
C SER A 58 6.74 -4.17 -15.31
N ASN A 59 5.81 -4.95 -15.86
CA ASN A 59 6.04 -6.32 -16.33
C ASN A 59 6.66 -7.23 -15.26
N GLY A 60 6.10 -7.23 -14.04
CA GLY A 60 6.53 -8.12 -12.95
C GLY A 60 7.81 -7.70 -12.23
N ARG A 61 8.29 -6.46 -12.43
CA ARG A 61 9.51 -5.94 -11.81
C ARG A 61 9.28 -5.28 -10.45
N PHE A 62 8.03 -5.13 -10.05
CA PHE A 62 7.69 -4.46 -8.80
C PHE A 62 7.97 -5.34 -7.58
N LEU A 63 8.59 -4.74 -6.56
CA LEU A 63 8.89 -5.32 -5.26
C LEU A 63 8.09 -4.57 -4.21
N PHE A 64 7.03 -5.20 -3.72
CA PHE A 64 6.14 -4.60 -2.74
C PHE A 64 6.73 -4.68 -1.32
N GLY A 65 7.52 -3.68 -0.93
CA GLY A 65 8.02 -3.55 0.43
C GLY A 65 6.93 -3.02 1.37
N VAL A 66 6.66 -3.78 2.43
CA VAL A 66 5.54 -3.55 3.35
C VAL A 66 6.02 -3.01 4.69
N GLY A 67 5.25 -2.09 5.27
CA GLY A 67 5.31 -1.79 6.68
C GLY A 67 3.95 -1.36 7.25
N ALA A 68 3.95 -1.09 8.55
CA ALA A 68 2.72 -0.99 9.34
C ALA A 68 2.40 0.42 9.85
N GLY A 69 3.11 1.45 9.40
CA GLY A 69 2.99 2.81 9.93
C GLY A 69 3.88 3.05 11.16
N TRP A 70 4.23 4.31 11.39
CA TRP A 70 5.11 4.73 12.49
C TRP A 70 4.69 6.06 13.12
N LEU A 71 4.15 6.99 12.33
CA LEU A 71 3.75 8.31 12.79
C LEU A 71 2.33 8.26 13.35
N LYS A 72 2.21 7.91 14.64
CA LYS A 72 0.94 7.65 15.34
C LYS A 72 -0.19 8.60 14.94
N GLY A 73 0.03 9.91 15.01
CA GLY A 73 -1.03 10.90 14.74
C GLY A 73 -1.58 10.85 13.31
N GLU A 74 -0.73 10.65 12.30
CA GLU A 74 -1.16 10.50 10.91
C GLU A 74 -1.74 9.11 10.65
N SER A 75 -1.05 8.07 11.12
CA SER A 75 -1.47 6.70 10.91
C SER A 75 -2.86 6.40 11.50
N GLU A 76 -3.17 6.93 12.70
CA GLU A 76 -4.49 6.77 13.33
C GLU A 76 -5.59 7.50 12.53
N ILE A 77 -5.31 8.66 11.96
CA ILE A 77 -6.24 9.39 11.07
C ILE A 77 -6.55 8.57 9.81
N LEU A 78 -5.56 7.84 9.30
CA LEU A 78 -5.69 6.99 8.12
C LEU A 78 -6.25 5.58 8.43
N GLY A 79 -6.64 5.33 9.68
CA GLY A 79 -7.31 4.09 10.08
C GLY A 79 -6.39 2.98 10.60
N ALA A 80 -5.13 3.27 10.88
CA ALA A 80 -4.22 2.30 11.47
C ALA A 80 -4.50 2.09 12.97
N ASP A 81 -4.74 0.85 13.38
CA ASP A 81 -4.75 0.42 14.78
C ASP A 81 -3.30 0.32 15.28
N ILE A 82 -2.68 1.43 15.68
CA ILE A 82 -1.26 1.47 16.04
C ILE A 82 -0.83 0.37 17.04
N PRO A 83 -1.57 0.10 18.13
CA PRO A 83 -1.27 -1.02 19.04
C PRO A 83 -1.19 -2.39 18.35
N HIS A 84 -2.05 -2.66 17.37
CA HIS A 84 -2.12 -3.96 16.69
C HIS A 84 -1.81 -3.89 15.19
N ARG A 85 -1.12 -2.85 14.73
CA ARG A 85 -0.91 -2.53 13.30
C ARG A 85 -0.37 -3.67 12.47
N TRP A 86 0.47 -4.54 13.04
CA TRP A 86 0.97 -5.73 12.35
C TRP A 86 -0.08 -6.84 12.17
N LYS A 87 -1.06 -6.94 13.08
CA LYS A 87 -2.23 -7.80 12.92
C LYS A 87 -3.09 -7.28 11.76
N GLN A 88 -3.40 -5.98 11.76
CA GLN A 88 -4.11 -5.31 10.65
C GLN A 88 -3.37 -5.48 9.32
N THR A 89 -2.05 -5.22 9.27
CA THR A 89 -1.24 -5.45 8.06
C THR A 89 -1.36 -6.89 7.56
N ARG A 90 -1.28 -7.89 8.45
CA ARG A 90 -1.40 -9.30 8.03
C ARG A 90 -2.78 -9.61 7.45
N GLU A 91 -3.84 -9.10 8.05
CA GLU A 91 -5.20 -9.27 7.52
C GLU A 91 -5.34 -8.63 6.14
N TYR A 92 -4.90 -7.38 6.00
CA TYR A 92 -4.94 -6.67 4.72
C TYR A 92 -4.12 -7.38 3.64
N LEU A 93 -2.93 -7.90 3.96
CA LEU A 93 -2.15 -8.68 3.00
C LEU A 93 -2.81 -10.01 2.62
N ALA A 94 -3.56 -10.64 3.54
CA ALA A 94 -4.33 -11.84 3.22
C ALA A 94 -5.45 -11.51 2.23
N VAL A 95 -6.21 -10.44 2.50
CA VAL A 95 -7.26 -9.92 1.60
C VAL A 95 -6.70 -9.59 0.22
N MET A 96 -5.58 -8.86 0.16
CA MET A 96 -4.95 -8.49 -1.11
C MET A 96 -4.53 -9.72 -1.91
N LYS A 97 -3.98 -10.75 -1.25
CA LYS A 97 -3.62 -12.00 -1.91
C LYS A 97 -4.84 -12.70 -2.49
N GLU A 98 -5.92 -12.83 -1.72
CA GLU A 98 -7.17 -13.43 -2.21
C GLU A 98 -7.69 -12.69 -3.46
N LEU A 99 -7.72 -11.35 -3.41
CA LEU A 99 -8.14 -10.49 -4.54
C LEU A 99 -7.28 -10.67 -5.80
N TRP A 100 -5.99 -11.02 -5.66
CA TRP A 100 -5.13 -11.26 -6.82
C TRP A 100 -5.26 -12.66 -7.41
N THR A 101 -5.74 -13.62 -6.62
CA THR A 101 -5.71 -15.04 -6.98
C THR A 101 -7.08 -15.67 -7.20
N THR A 102 -8.16 -14.93 -6.92
CA THR A 102 -9.54 -15.42 -7.04
C THR A 102 -10.38 -14.46 -7.88
N GLU A 103 -11.29 -14.98 -8.70
CA GLU A 103 -12.16 -14.17 -9.57
C GLU A 103 -13.32 -13.51 -8.81
N ILE A 104 -13.79 -14.16 -7.75
CA ILE A 104 -14.80 -13.61 -6.85
C ILE A 104 -14.27 -13.76 -5.43
N THR A 105 -14.09 -12.64 -4.73
CA THR A 105 -13.58 -12.62 -3.35
C THR A 105 -14.65 -12.09 -2.42
N GLU A 106 -14.86 -12.79 -1.31
CA GLU A 106 -15.64 -12.34 -0.15
C GLU A 106 -14.73 -12.40 1.07
N TYR A 107 -14.85 -11.46 2.00
CA TYR A 107 -14.01 -11.46 3.20
C TYR A 107 -14.74 -10.89 4.41
N HIS A 108 -14.65 -11.60 5.54
CA HIS A 108 -15.22 -11.16 6.82
C HIS A 108 -14.13 -11.23 7.89
N GLY A 109 -13.43 -10.12 8.07
CA GLY A 109 -12.32 -9.97 9.01
C GLY A 109 -12.61 -8.99 10.14
N GLU A 110 -11.60 -8.75 10.97
CA GLU A 110 -11.70 -7.81 12.09
C GLU A 110 -11.51 -6.36 11.64
N TYR A 111 -10.67 -6.14 10.62
CA TYR A 111 -10.34 -4.83 10.09
C TYR A 111 -11.03 -4.51 8.76
N ILE A 112 -11.47 -5.54 8.02
CA ILE A 112 -12.26 -5.34 6.82
C ILE A 112 -13.31 -6.43 6.63
N ASP A 113 -14.49 -6.02 6.19
CA ASP A 113 -15.64 -6.86 5.89
C ASP A 113 -16.27 -6.38 4.57
N PHE A 114 -16.42 -7.27 3.60
CA PHE A 114 -17.11 -6.98 2.35
C PHE A 114 -17.82 -8.21 1.77
N PRO A 115 -19.00 -8.01 1.14
CA PRO A 115 -19.70 -9.07 0.40
C PRO A 115 -18.94 -9.43 -0.88
N PRO A 116 -19.31 -10.49 -1.61
CA PRO A 116 -18.61 -10.91 -2.82
C PRO A 116 -18.32 -9.77 -3.81
N LEU A 117 -17.05 -9.59 -4.17
CA LEU A 117 -16.52 -8.64 -5.14
C LEU A 117 -15.95 -9.38 -6.36
N VAL A 118 -15.97 -8.72 -7.52
CA VAL A 118 -15.34 -9.16 -8.78
C VAL A 118 -14.06 -8.37 -9.01
#